data_AF-A0A936RKG3-F1
#
_entry.id   AF-A0A936RKG3-F1
#
_cell.length_a   1.000
_cell.length_b   1.000
_cell.length_c   1.000
_cell.angle_alpha   90.00
_cell.angle_beta   90.00
_cell.angle_gamma   90.00
#
_symmetry.space_group_name_H-M   'P 1'
#
loop_
_entity.id
_entity.type
_entity.pdbx_description
1 polymer ?
#
loop_
_entity_poly.entity_id
_entity_poly.type
_entity_poly.pdbx_seq_one_letter_code
_entity_poly.pdbx_strand_id
1 'polypeptide(L)'
;MVKFRTLRTFLLFSFYFLLLNSALAQDSSRLRISLLTCTPGDELYSTFGHSAYRVVDSTSMTDIVYNYGTFNFDDDGFYMKFLRGQLLYYVSAEQFPDFKNLYQSTNRGMTEQVLDLTAAEKITIRQFLNENLKEENKYYKYDFFFDNCTTRLRDILKKYKDSTFTQKPVMPAGSRFRQAIHGYLDYNHKYWSKLGIDILMGKPTDAVMTPGQMQFLPDNLMISLDSSDYPMLLSSQNLYPVTDDHDKKPFFTPFVVFSILAIFIVLLGYVKNKFTQAFLQGFDGMFFFLAGVLGIIILFYVVWYRAQHDQKQFQYFVGMANTCHHGVFYQ
;
A
#
# COMPACT_ATOMS: atom_id res chain seq x y z
N MET A 1 -26.81 -64.28 17.66
CA MET A 1 -25.96 -63.49 18.57
C MET A 1 -24.63 -63.01 17.97
N VAL A 2 -23.97 -63.77 17.09
CA VAL A 2 -22.63 -63.42 16.54
C VAL A 2 -22.64 -62.16 15.65
N LYS A 3 -23.66 -61.96 14.80
CA LYS A 3 -23.77 -60.79 13.89
C LYS A 3 -23.84 -59.43 14.60
N PHE A 4 -24.44 -59.36 15.79
CA PHE A 4 -24.54 -58.12 16.58
C PHE A 4 -23.21 -57.74 17.24
N ARG A 5 -22.39 -58.73 17.61
CA ARG A 5 -21.07 -58.51 18.21
C ARG A 5 -20.09 -57.92 17.20
N THR A 6 -20.08 -58.45 15.97
CA THR A 6 -19.25 -57.95 14.86
C THR A 6 -19.65 -56.56 14.37
N LEU A 7 -20.96 -56.23 14.37
CA LEU A 7 -21.42 -54.89 14.00
C LEU A 7 -21.02 -53.83 15.04
N ARG A 8 -21.09 -54.20 16.33
CA ARG A 8 -20.68 -53.32 17.44
C ARG A 8 -19.17 -53.05 17.43
N THR A 9 -18.34 -54.05 17.16
CA THR A 9 -16.89 -53.84 17.02
C THR A 9 -16.55 -53.00 15.79
N PHE A 10 -17.25 -53.18 14.67
CA PHE A 10 -17.06 -52.36 13.48
C PHE A 10 -17.43 -50.88 13.72
N LEU A 11 -18.55 -50.61 14.38
CA LEU A 11 -18.98 -49.25 14.74
C LEU A 11 -18.02 -48.59 15.75
N LEU A 12 -17.51 -49.34 16.73
CA LEU A 12 -16.50 -48.82 17.67
C LEU A 12 -15.19 -48.49 16.95
N PHE A 13 -14.79 -49.31 15.98
CA PHE A 13 -13.59 -49.07 15.19
C PHE A 13 -13.75 -47.88 14.24
N SER A 14 -14.92 -47.72 13.59
CA SER A 14 -15.19 -46.55 12.76
C SER A 14 -15.30 -45.26 13.58
N PHE A 15 -15.88 -45.32 14.77
CA PHE A 15 -15.94 -44.19 15.70
C PHE A 15 -14.55 -43.80 16.22
N TYR A 16 -13.70 -44.79 16.54
CA TYR A 16 -12.31 -44.55 16.93
C TYR A 16 -11.49 -43.95 15.77
N PHE A 17 -11.70 -44.42 14.53
CA PHE A 17 -11.07 -43.85 13.35
C PHE A 17 -11.53 -42.42 13.07
N LEU A 18 -12.82 -42.11 13.28
CA LEU A 18 -13.36 -40.75 13.17
C LEU A 18 -12.76 -39.81 14.25
N LEU A 19 -12.61 -40.28 15.50
CA LEU A 19 -11.97 -39.50 16.58
C LEU A 19 -10.49 -39.21 16.29
N LEU A 20 -9.75 -40.18 15.75
CA LEU A 20 -8.34 -40.00 15.36
C LEU A 20 -8.19 -38.96 14.24
N ASN A 21 -9.06 -38.98 13.22
CA ASN A 21 -9.05 -37.97 12.16
C ASN A 21 -9.40 -36.56 12.69
N SER A 22 -10.30 -36.48 13.68
CA SER A 22 -10.67 -35.20 14.32
C SER A 22 -9.50 -34.60 15.09
N ALA A 23 -8.71 -35.43 15.79
CA ALA A 23 -7.54 -34.98 16.55
C ALA A 23 -6.36 -34.56 15.65
N LEU A 24 -6.19 -35.20 14.49
CA LEU A 24 -5.20 -34.80 13.49
C LEU A 24 -5.61 -33.57 12.66
N ALA A 25 -6.91 -33.24 12.63
CA ALA A 25 -7.43 -32.05 11.97
C ALA A 25 -7.26 -30.77 12.81
N GLN A 26 -6.85 -30.88 14.07
CA GLN A 26 -6.61 -29.71 14.91
C GLN A 26 -5.26 -29.10 14.58
N ASP A 27 -5.26 -27.83 14.17
CA ASP A 27 -4.05 -27.07 13.85
C ASP A 27 -3.07 -27.06 15.04
N SER A 28 -2.00 -27.84 14.92
CA SER A 28 -0.98 -28.00 15.95
C SER A 28 -0.14 -26.75 16.17
N SER A 29 -0.13 -25.81 15.21
CA SER A 29 0.63 -24.57 15.35
C SER A 29 0.04 -23.63 16.39
N ARG A 30 -1.28 -23.73 16.65
CA ARG A 30 -2.04 -22.80 17.51
C ARG A 30 -1.95 -21.33 17.05
N LEU A 31 -1.59 -21.12 15.79
CA LEU A 31 -1.44 -19.83 15.14
C LEU A 31 -2.63 -19.52 14.24
N ARG A 32 -3.02 -18.24 14.22
CA ARG A 32 -3.88 -17.68 13.19
C ARG A 32 -3.13 -16.52 12.54
N ILE A 33 -2.99 -16.57 11.22
CA ILE A 33 -2.39 -15.47 10.45
C ILE A 33 -3.48 -14.91 9.55
N SER A 34 -3.69 -13.60 9.62
CA SER A 34 -4.67 -12.89 8.82
C SER A 34 -4.01 -11.75 8.06
N LEU A 35 -4.44 -11.49 6.83
CA LEU A 35 -4.19 -10.22 6.15
C LEU A 35 -5.19 -9.18 6.67
N LEU A 36 -4.69 -8.04 7.11
CA LEU A 36 -5.49 -6.86 7.41
C LEU A 36 -5.38 -5.89 6.23
N THR A 37 -6.52 -5.49 5.68
CA THR A 37 -6.63 -4.48 4.62
C THR A 37 -7.36 -3.28 5.17
N CYS A 38 -6.68 -2.15 5.22
CA CYS A 38 -7.20 -0.90 5.77
C CYS A 38 -7.53 0.08 4.65
N THR A 39 -8.67 0.76 4.75
CA THR A 39 -9.14 1.69 3.72
C THR A 39 -8.22 2.91 3.59
N PRO A 40 -8.29 3.63 2.45
CA PRO A 40 -7.68 4.95 2.30
C PRO A 40 -7.96 5.89 3.48
N GLY A 41 -7.00 6.75 3.79
CA GLY A 41 -7.15 7.86 4.72
C GLY A 41 -6.96 9.22 4.03
N ASP A 42 -7.27 10.29 4.75
CA ASP A 42 -7.25 11.65 4.20
C ASP A 42 -5.86 12.18 3.92
N GLU A 43 -4.83 11.73 4.63
CA GLU A 43 -3.46 12.19 4.39
C GLU A 43 -2.86 11.55 3.14
N LEU A 44 -1.90 12.21 2.48
CA LEU A 44 -1.34 11.65 1.24
C LEU A 44 -0.60 10.33 1.50
N TYR A 45 0.10 10.20 2.64
CA TYR A 45 0.80 8.94 2.97
C TYR A 45 -0.17 7.77 3.23
N SER A 46 -1.43 8.05 3.60
CA SER A 46 -2.45 7.04 3.88
C SER A 46 -3.52 6.92 2.79
N THR A 47 -3.44 7.75 1.74
CA THR A 47 -4.40 7.83 0.63
C THR A 47 -4.55 6.52 -0.15
N PHE A 48 -3.52 5.67 -0.17
CA PHE A 48 -3.55 4.39 -0.89
C PHE A 48 -4.00 3.21 -0.01
N GLY A 49 -4.38 3.46 1.24
CA GLY A 49 -4.69 2.40 2.21
C GLY A 49 -3.43 1.79 2.83
N HIS A 50 -3.60 0.69 3.55
CA HIS A 50 -2.49 -0.05 4.16
C HIS A 50 -2.80 -1.54 4.27
N SER A 51 -1.75 -2.36 4.23
CA SER A 51 -1.85 -3.81 4.47
C SER A 51 -0.90 -4.23 5.60
N ALA A 52 -1.34 -5.15 6.45
CA ALA A 52 -0.52 -5.72 7.52
C ALA A 52 -0.83 -7.20 7.76
N TYR A 53 0.10 -7.94 8.38
CA TYR A 53 -0.23 -9.28 8.91
C TYR A 53 -0.56 -9.22 10.39
N ARG A 54 -1.69 -9.81 10.76
CA ARG A 54 -2.02 -10.10 12.16
C ARG A 54 -1.68 -11.54 12.46
N VAL A 55 -0.92 -11.78 13.53
CA VAL A 55 -0.57 -13.11 14.02
C VAL A 55 -1.11 -13.25 15.44
N VAL A 56 -2.07 -14.15 15.60
CA VAL A 56 -2.58 -14.56 16.92
C VAL A 56 -1.92 -15.88 17.29
N ASP A 57 -1.28 -15.93 18.46
CA ASP A 57 -0.69 -17.13 19.03
C ASP A 57 -1.35 -17.45 20.37
N SER A 58 -2.18 -18.50 20.37
CA SER A 58 -2.90 -18.92 21.58
C SER A 58 -2.01 -19.65 22.60
N THR A 59 -0.78 -20.02 22.25
CA THR A 59 0.19 -20.60 23.19
C THR A 59 0.84 -19.50 24.03
N SER A 60 1.27 -18.41 23.38
CA SER A 60 1.90 -17.26 24.04
C SER A 60 0.90 -16.19 24.47
N MET A 61 -0.38 -16.34 24.11
CA MET A 61 -1.46 -15.36 24.33
C MET A 61 -1.12 -13.99 23.72
N THR A 62 -0.57 -13.99 22.51
CA THR A 62 -0.19 -12.77 21.80
C THR A 62 -1.08 -12.53 20.57
N ASP A 63 -1.30 -11.25 20.25
CA ASP A 63 -2.08 -10.79 19.10
C ASP A 63 -1.38 -9.58 18.46
N ILE A 64 -0.43 -9.89 17.58
CA ILE A 64 0.56 -8.94 17.07
C ILE A 64 0.27 -8.61 15.61
N VAL A 65 0.32 -7.32 15.28
CA VAL A 65 0.28 -6.82 13.91
C VAL A 65 1.69 -6.48 13.44
N TYR A 66 2.11 -7.07 12.33
CA TYR A 66 3.38 -6.81 11.65
C TYR A 66 3.14 -5.84 10.51
N ASN A 67 3.76 -4.68 10.63
CA ASN A 67 3.66 -3.59 9.67
C ASN A 67 4.93 -3.46 8.87
N TYR A 68 4.77 -3.43 7.54
CA TYR A 68 5.81 -3.00 6.64
C TYR A 68 5.48 -1.59 6.19
N GLY A 69 6.44 -0.67 6.28
CA GLY A 69 6.26 0.69 5.74
C GLY A 69 6.25 1.76 6.84
N THR A 70 6.71 1.41 8.04
CA THR A 70 6.96 2.37 9.11
C THR A 70 8.23 3.16 8.82
N PHE A 71 8.24 4.42 9.22
CA PHE A 71 9.38 5.32 9.09
C PHE A 71 9.40 6.29 10.28
N ASN A 72 10.58 6.82 10.59
CA ASN A 72 10.76 7.72 11.72
C ASN A 72 10.88 9.17 11.23
N PHE A 73 9.98 10.04 11.67
CA PHE A 73 10.02 11.47 11.33
C PHE A 73 11.15 12.22 12.05
N ASP A 74 11.61 11.70 13.20
CA ASP A 74 12.65 12.31 14.02
C ASP A 74 14.07 11.93 13.56
N ASP A 75 14.19 11.21 12.44
CA ASP A 75 15.49 10.89 11.86
C ASP A 75 16.26 12.14 11.46
N ASP A 76 17.54 12.21 11.83
CA ASP A 76 18.40 13.32 11.46
C ASP A 76 18.41 13.54 9.94
N GLY A 77 18.05 14.76 9.53
CA GLY A 77 17.93 15.12 8.12
C GLY A 77 16.80 14.39 7.39
N PHE A 78 15.73 13.98 8.08
CA PHE A 78 14.56 13.28 7.54
C PHE A 78 14.13 13.84 6.17
N TYR A 79 13.82 15.13 6.09
CA TYR A 79 13.37 15.78 4.86
C TYR A 79 14.40 15.67 3.74
N MET A 80 15.70 15.81 4.04
CA MET A 80 16.77 15.69 3.04
C MET A 80 16.94 14.25 2.58
N LYS A 81 16.89 13.26 3.48
CA LYS A 81 16.93 11.84 3.14
C LYS A 81 15.73 11.44 2.30
N PHE A 82 14.54 11.91 2.67
CA PHE A 82 13.29 11.69 1.97
C PHE A 82 13.29 12.28 0.56
N LEU A 83 13.68 13.55 0.39
CA LEU A 83 13.84 14.19 -0.92
C LEU A 83 14.91 13.54 -1.80
N ARG A 84 15.83 12.79 -1.22
CA ARG A 84 16.88 12.04 -1.92
C ARG A 84 16.53 10.56 -2.15
N GLY A 85 15.36 10.10 -1.70
CA GLY A 85 15.00 8.68 -1.74
C GLY A 85 15.91 7.78 -0.89
N GLN A 86 16.57 8.36 0.11
CA GLN A 86 17.51 7.69 1.03
C GLN A 86 16.85 7.32 2.37
N LEU A 87 15.55 7.57 2.54
CA LEU A 87 14.83 7.22 3.76
C LEU A 87 14.71 5.69 3.85
N LEU A 88 15.21 5.13 4.95
CA LEU A 88 15.01 3.73 5.28
C LEU A 88 13.67 3.59 5.99
N TYR A 89 12.87 2.68 5.47
CA TYR A 89 11.66 2.22 6.12
C TYR A 89 12.02 1.01 6.96
N TYR A 90 11.20 0.71 7.96
CA TYR A 90 11.41 -0.46 8.78
C TYR A 90 10.14 -1.27 8.99
N VAL A 91 10.35 -2.54 9.37
CA VAL A 91 9.29 -3.41 9.85
C VAL A 91 9.06 -3.11 11.32
N SER A 92 7.80 -2.88 11.71
CA SER A 92 7.40 -2.71 13.10
C SER A 92 6.38 -3.76 13.50
N ALA A 93 6.24 -3.95 14.81
CA ALA A 93 5.21 -4.79 15.38
C ALA A 93 4.50 -4.04 16.51
N GLU A 94 3.19 -4.17 16.57
CA GLU A 94 2.34 -3.54 17.59
C GLU A 94 1.20 -4.48 18.01
N GLN A 95 0.52 -4.16 19.11
CA GLN A 95 -0.62 -4.93 19.57
C GLN A 95 -1.83 -4.63 18.68
N PHE A 96 -2.60 -5.68 18.32
CA PHE A 96 -3.78 -5.50 17.47
C PHE A 96 -4.81 -4.48 18.00
N PRO A 97 -5.08 -4.37 19.33
CA PRO A 97 -5.96 -3.32 19.84
C PRO A 97 -5.48 -1.91 19.51
N ASP A 98 -4.18 -1.63 19.61
CA ASP A 98 -3.61 -0.31 19.33
C ASP A 98 -3.73 0.02 17.84
N PHE A 99 -3.34 -0.94 17.00
CA PHE A 99 -3.50 -0.84 15.54
C PHE A 99 -4.97 -0.56 15.19
N LYS A 100 -5.90 -1.38 15.70
CA LYS A 100 -7.34 -1.20 15.46
C LYS A 100 -7.84 0.17 15.91
N ASN A 101 -7.45 0.63 17.08
CA ASN A 101 -7.87 1.93 17.62
C ASN A 101 -7.41 3.10 16.74
N LEU A 102 -6.21 3.04 16.17
CA LEU A 102 -5.69 4.05 15.24
C LEU A 102 -6.56 4.19 13.99
N TYR A 103 -6.96 3.08 13.36
CA TYR A 103 -7.80 3.13 12.17
C TYR A 103 -9.23 3.57 12.51
N GLN A 104 -9.76 3.15 13.66
CA GLN A 104 -11.08 3.61 14.11
C GLN A 104 -11.11 5.12 14.42
N SER A 105 -10.08 5.65 15.10
CA SER A 105 -10.01 7.07 15.44
C SER A 105 -9.82 7.99 14.23
N THR A 106 -9.24 7.46 13.15
CA THR A 106 -9.06 8.15 11.86
C THR A 106 -10.18 7.88 10.86
N ASN A 107 -11.28 7.26 11.29
CA ASN A 107 -12.42 6.88 10.46
C ASN A 107 -12.02 6.06 9.22
N ARG A 108 -11.14 5.09 9.41
CA ARG A 108 -10.66 4.18 8.36
C ARG A 108 -11.15 2.76 8.64
N GLY A 109 -11.72 2.13 7.62
CA GLY A 109 -12.23 0.77 7.69
C GLY A 109 -11.11 -0.25 7.73
N MET A 110 -11.42 -1.43 8.26
CA MET A 110 -10.49 -2.55 8.33
C MET A 110 -11.20 -3.85 8.00
N THR A 111 -10.67 -4.59 7.04
CA THR A 111 -11.11 -5.94 6.68
C THR A 111 -10.04 -6.94 7.08
N GLU A 112 -10.44 -8.03 7.73
CA GLU A 112 -9.59 -9.15 8.10
C GLU A 112 -9.89 -10.35 7.21
N GLN A 113 -8.87 -10.84 6.50
CA GLN A 113 -8.89 -12.08 5.73
C GLN A 113 -8.02 -13.13 6.44
N VAL A 114 -8.65 -14.13 7.05
CA VAL A 114 -7.94 -15.22 7.71
C VAL A 114 -7.40 -16.17 6.64
N LEU A 115 -6.08 -16.35 6.61
CA LEU A 115 -5.42 -17.14 5.58
C LEU A 115 -5.58 -18.64 5.85
N ASP A 116 -5.89 -19.39 4.79
CA ASP A 116 -5.88 -20.85 4.80
C ASP A 116 -4.43 -21.35 4.70
N LEU A 117 -3.78 -21.56 5.84
CA LEU A 117 -2.38 -21.99 5.93
C LEU A 117 -2.29 -23.28 6.74
N THR A 118 -1.42 -24.18 6.31
CA THR A 118 -1.02 -25.35 7.11
C THR A 118 -0.21 -24.93 8.33
N ALA A 119 -0.15 -25.79 9.35
CA ALA A 119 0.63 -25.53 10.57
C ALA A 119 2.11 -25.21 10.28
N ALA A 120 2.72 -25.91 9.31
CA ALA A 120 4.11 -25.69 8.91
C ALA A 120 4.29 -24.29 8.28
N GLU A 121 3.42 -23.92 7.35
CA GLU A 121 3.47 -22.59 6.69
C GLU A 121 3.29 -21.46 7.71
N LYS A 122 2.36 -21.60 8.66
CA LYS A 122 2.15 -20.62 9.74
C LYS A 122 3.41 -20.43 10.60
N ILE A 123 4.05 -21.53 11.01
CA ILE A 123 5.29 -21.48 11.80
C ILE A 123 6.41 -20.80 11.01
N THR A 124 6.59 -21.17 9.75
CA THR A 124 7.63 -20.59 8.88
C THR A 124 7.39 -19.10 8.64
N ILE A 125 6.15 -18.68 8.35
CA ILE A 125 5.80 -17.27 8.15
C ILE A 125 6.05 -16.49 9.45
N ARG A 126 5.58 -16.97 10.61
CA ARG A 126 5.83 -16.30 11.90
C ARG A 126 7.33 -16.16 12.19
N GLN A 127 8.12 -17.21 11.92
CA GLN A 127 9.57 -17.15 12.10
C GLN A 127 10.20 -16.11 11.16
N PHE A 128 9.79 -16.07 9.90
CA PHE A 128 10.25 -15.07 8.93
C PHE A 128 9.92 -13.65 9.40
N LEU A 129 8.69 -13.41 9.85
CA LEU A 129 8.26 -12.11 10.36
C LEU A 129 9.09 -11.67 11.57
N ASN A 130 9.34 -12.58 12.53
CA ASN A 130 10.19 -12.28 13.69
C ASN A 130 11.65 -12.04 13.30
N GLU A 131 12.18 -12.75 12.32
CA GLU A 131 13.53 -12.52 11.81
C GLU A 131 13.66 -11.13 11.18
N ASN A 132 12.62 -10.67 10.48
CA ASN A 132 12.57 -9.34 9.87
C ASN A 132 12.44 -8.22 10.92
N LEU A 133 11.99 -8.50 12.15
CA LEU A 133 11.91 -7.50 13.22
C LEU A 133 13.25 -7.22 13.90
N LYS A 134 14.26 -8.08 13.71
CA LYS A 134 15.59 -7.88 14.31
C LYS A 134 16.24 -6.62 13.75
N GLU A 135 17.03 -5.93 14.58
CA GLU A 135 17.63 -4.64 14.23
C GLU A 135 18.45 -4.70 12.93
N GLU A 136 19.19 -5.79 12.73
CA GLU A 136 20.01 -6.06 11.56
C GLU A 136 19.22 -6.29 10.27
N ASN A 137 17.92 -6.61 10.36
CA ASN A 137 17.07 -7.02 9.23
C ASN A 137 15.89 -6.07 8.97
N LYS A 138 15.51 -5.24 9.95
CA LYS A 138 14.25 -4.50 9.89
C LYS A 138 14.23 -3.37 8.88
N TYR A 139 15.38 -2.78 8.54
CA TYR A 139 15.46 -1.63 7.65
C TYR A 139 15.55 -2.01 6.17
N TYR A 140 14.87 -1.25 5.31
CA TYR A 140 14.88 -1.47 3.87
C TYR A 140 14.56 -0.19 3.08
N LYS A 141 14.88 -0.21 1.79
CA LYS A 141 14.49 0.85 0.86
C LYS A 141 13.08 0.58 0.34
N TYR A 142 12.16 1.50 0.61
CA TYR A 142 10.77 1.37 0.19
C TYR A 142 10.59 1.77 -1.27
N ASP A 143 9.96 0.92 -2.07
CA ASP A 143 9.52 1.27 -3.43
C ASP A 143 8.00 1.21 -3.47
N PHE A 144 7.35 2.33 -3.74
CA PHE A 144 5.90 2.43 -3.68
C PHE A 144 5.16 1.45 -4.60
N PHE A 145 5.74 1.05 -5.73
CA PHE A 145 5.10 0.11 -6.66
C PHE A 145 5.60 -1.32 -6.50
N PHE A 146 6.86 -1.51 -6.11
CA PHE A 146 7.54 -2.80 -6.18
C PHE A 146 7.95 -3.37 -4.83
N ASP A 147 8.20 -2.55 -3.81
CA ASP A 147 8.63 -2.97 -2.47
C ASP A 147 7.97 -2.12 -1.37
N ASN A 148 6.68 -2.35 -1.14
CA ASN A 148 5.80 -1.59 -0.28
C ASN A 148 5.12 -2.49 0.78
N CYS A 149 4.26 -1.88 1.61
CA CYS A 149 3.53 -2.59 2.66
C CYS A 149 2.73 -3.81 2.17
N THR A 150 2.19 -3.74 0.97
CA THR A 150 1.33 -4.77 0.37
C THR A 150 2.14 -5.79 -0.44
N THR A 151 3.10 -5.33 -1.26
CA THR A 151 3.93 -6.23 -2.09
C THR A 151 4.79 -7.15 -1.24
N ARG A 152 5.29 -6.68 -0.09
CA ARG A 152 6.03 -7.53 0.86
C ARG A 152 5.16 -8.66 1.42
N LEU A 153 3.93 -8.35 1.83
CA LEU A 153 3.00 -9.37 2.33
C LEU A 153 2.63 -10.37 1.22
N ARG A 154 2.34 -9.88 0.01
CA ARG A 154 2.13 -10.71 -1.19
C ARG A 154 3.32 -11.64 -1.43
N ASP A 155 4.53 -11.12 -1.38
CA ASP A 155 5.74 -11.89 -1.68
C ASP A 155 6.08 -12.92 -0.59
N ILE A 156 5.70 -12.65 0.67
CA ILE A 156 5.72 -13.67 1.74
C ILE A 156 4.78 -14.83 1.38
N LEU A 157 3.56 -14.57 0.91
CA LEU A 157 2.62 -15.65 0.53
C LEU A 157 3.10 -16.42 -0.69
N LYS A 158 3.61 -15.73 -1.71
CA LYS A 158 4.18 -16.37 -2.90
C LYS A 158 5.33 -17.32 -2.54
N LYS A 159 6.14 -16.94 -1.54
CA LYS A 159 7.30 -17.72 -1.12
C LYS A 159 6.93 -18.92 -0.26
N TYR A 160 5.94 -18.77 0.63
CA TYR A 160 5.68 -19.75 1.69
C TYR A 160 4.35 -20.49 1.59
N LYS A 161 3.45 -20.14 0.67
CA LYS A 161 2.18 -20.84 0.44
C LYS A 161 2.01 -21.19 -1.04
N ASP A 162 1.64 -20.19 -1.83
CA ASP A 162 1.30 -20.37 -3.24
C ASP A 162 1.43 -19.04 -3.97
N SER A 163 1.73 -19.08 -5.27
CA SER A 163 1.87 -17.89 -6.11
C SER A 163 0.82 -17.76 -7.22
N THR A 164 -0.04 -18.77 -7.39
CA THR A 164 -1.05 -18.80 -8.47
C THR A 164 -2.12 -17.74 -8.30
N PHE A 165 -2.42 -17.33 -7.06
CA PHE A 165 -3.31 -16.19 -6.78
C PHE A 165 -2.86 -14.91 -7.50
N THR A 166 -1.58 -14.79 -7.86
CA THR A 166 -1.04 -13.62 -8.57
C THR A 166 -1.21 -13.60 -10.07
N GLN A 167 -1.80 -14.65 -10.66
CA GLN A 167 -1.94 -14.77 -12.10
C GLN A 167 -3.23 -14.13 -12.64
N LYS A 168 -4.24 -13.97 -11.78
CA LYS A 168 -5.53 -13.42 -12.16
C LYS A 168 -5.52 -11.89 -12.07
N PRO A 169 -5.92 -11.17 -13.14
CA PRO A 169 -5.99 -9.72 -13.10
C PRO A 169 -7.12 -9.26 -12.18
N VAL A 170 -6.81 -8.32 -11.28
CA VAL A 170 -7.77 -7.67 -10.37
C VAL A 170 -8.19 -6.28 -10.86
N MET A 171 -7.59 -5.83 -11.97
CA MET A 171 -7.94 -4.60 -12.68
C MET A 171 -8.10 -4.91 -14.19
N PRO A 172 -8.77 -4.03 -14.95
CA PRO A 172 -8.87 -4.19 -16.40
C PRO A 172 -7.51 -4.40 -17.09
N ALA A 173 -7.50 -5.24 -18.13
CA ALA A 173 -6.31 -5.45 -18.93
C ALA A 173 -5.81 -4.13 -19.54
N GLY A 174 -4.50 -3.88 -19.47
CA GLY A 174 -3.90 -2.64 -19.96
C GLY A 174 -3.82 -1.51 -18.93
N SER A 175 -4.32 -1.69 -17.70
CA SER A 175 -4.16 -0.72 -16.62
C SER A 175 -2.69 -0.41 -16.34
N ARG A 176 -2.39 0.89 -16.17
CA ARG A 176 -1.05 1.41 -15.89
C ARG A 176 -0.94 1.87 -14.45
N PHE A 177 0.27 1.91 -13.90
CA PHE A 177 0.51 2.36 -12.52
C PHE A 177 -0.07 3.75 -12.25
N ARG A 178 0.11 4.70 -13.17
CA ARG A 178 -0.43 6.08 -13.04
C ARG A 178 -1.96 6.08 -12.92
N GLN A 179 -2.63 5.30 -13.77
CA GLN A 179 -4.09 5.20 -13.74
C GLN A 179 -4.58 4.63 -12.41
N ALA A 180 -3.89 3.63 -11.87
CA ALA A 180 -4.26 3.02 -10.60
C ALA A 180 -4.18 4.01 -9.44
N ILE A 181 -3.08 4.77 -9.32
CA ILE A 181 -2.93 5.77 -8.24
C ILE A 181 -3.83 6.99 -8.42
N HIS A 182 -4.14 7.38 -9.66
CA HIS A 182 -5.04 8.50 -9.95
C HIS A 182 -6.44 8.27 -9.36
N GLY A 183 -6.93 7.02 -9.35
CA GLY A 183 -8.20 6.67 -8.72
C GLY A 183 -8.29 7.11 -7.26
N TYR A 184 -7.26 6.79 -6.46
CA TYR A 184 -7.20 7.18 -5.04
C TYR A 184 -6.97 8.68 -4.86
N LEU A 185 -6.11 9.28 -5.68
CA LEU A 185 -5.81 10.70 -5.60
C LEU A 185 -7.04 11.56 -5.93
N ASP A 186 -7.84 11.14 -6.93
CA ASP A 186 -9.07 11.84 -7.31
C ASP A 186 -10.18 11.64 -6.25
N TYR A 187 -10.30 10.41 -5.73
CA TYR A 187 -11.20 10.06 -4.63
C TYR A 187 -10.92 10.94 -3.39
N ASN A 188 -9.65 11.04 -2.96
CA ASN A 188 -9.23 11.87 -1.82
C ASN A 188 -8.96 13.35 -2.16
N HIS A 189 -9.37 13.80 -3.35
CA HIS A 189 -9.27 15.19 -3.80
C HIS A 189 -7.84 15.79 -3.76
N LYS A 190 -6.82 14.95 -3.92
CA LYS A 190 -5.39 15.30 -3.88
C LYS A 190 -4.89 15.83 -5.22
N TYR A 191 -5.59 16.79 -5.82
CA TYR A 191 -5.31 17.25 -7.19
C TYR A 191 -3.94 17.95 -7.34
N TRP A 192 -3.50 18.73 -6.34
CA TRP A 192 -2.17 19.36 -6.35
C TRP A 192 -1.06 18.32 -6.17
N SER A 193 -1.26 17.37 -5.26
CA SER A 193 -0.36 16.24 -5.07
C SER A 193 -0.27 15.41 -6.35
N LYS A 194 -1.40 15.14 -7.02
CA LYS A 194 -1.48 14.45 -8.31
C LYS A 194 -0.65 15.15 -9.37
N LEU A 195 -0.74 16.48 -9.50
CA LEU A 195 0.10 17.24 -10.42
C LEU A 195 1.60 17.07 -10.10
N GLY A 196 1.98 17.21 -8.82
CA GLY A 196 3.37 17.03 -8.40
C GLY A 196 3.89 15.62 -8.71
N ILE A 197 3.08 14.61 -8.42
CA ILE A 197 3.35 13.20 -8.73
C ILE A 197 3.51 13.01 -10.24
N ASP A 198 2.62 13.58 -11.07
CA ASP A 198 2.70 13.45 -12.53
C ASP A 198 3.97 14.09 -13.12
N ILE A 199 4.39 15.25 -12.59
CA ILE A 199 5.63 15.93 -12.99
C ILE A 199 6.86 15.07 -12.65
N LEU A 200 6.85 14.38 -11.51
CA LEU A 200 8.00 13.66 -10.97
C LEU A 200 8.11 12.21 -11.44
N MET A 201 6.99 11.50 -11.57
CA MET A 201 6.97 10.05 -11.78
C MET A 201 7.36 9.60 -13.20
N GLY A 202 7.24 10.48 -14.19
CA GLY A 202 7.74 10.24 -15.55
C GLY A 202 7.27 8.93 -16.21
N LYS A 203 7.98 8.51 -17.26
CA LYS A 203 7.57 7.40 -18.15
C LYS A 203 7.31 6.03 -17.47
N PRO A 204 8.04 5.59 -16.43
CA PRO A 204 7.82 4.23 -15.91
C PRO A 204 6.46 4.00 -15.24
N THR A 205 5.80 5.04 -14.75
CA THR A 205 4.42 4.90 -14.24
C THR A 205 3.37 4.77 -15.35
N ASP A 206 3.78 4.97 -16.60
CA ASP A 206 3.01 4.57 -17.77
C ASP A 206 3.21 3.10 -18.14
N ALA A 207 4.02 2.30 -17.44
CA ALA A 207 4.11 0.89 -17.75
C ALA A 207 2.75 0.19 -17.50
N VAL A 208 2.38 -0.73 -18.40
CA VAL A 208 1.22 -1.61 -18.21
C VAL A 208 1.58 -2.62 -17.12
N MET A 209 0.71 -2.76 -16.12
CA MET A 209 0.94 -3.66 -14.99
C MET A 209 0.63 -5.11 -15.37
N THR A 210 1.45 -6.04 -14.89
CA THR A 210 1.09 -7.46 -14.84
C THR A 210 0.04 -7.72 -13.74
N PRO A 211 -0.69 -8.84 -13.77
CA PRO A 211 -1.65 -9.19 -12.71
C PRO A 211 -1.07 -9.12 -11.28
N GLY A 212 0.11 -9.70 -11.06
CA GLY A 212 0.79 -9.62 -9.77
C GLY A 212 1.26 -8.21 -9.40
N GLN A 213 1.56 -7.35 -10.37
CA GLN A 213 1.92 -5.95 -10.13
C GLN A 213 0.71 -5.12 -9.71
N MET A 214 -0.51 -5.41 -10.18
CA MET A 214 -1.74 -4.70 -9.75
C MET A 214 -1.94 -4.78 -8.23
N GLN A 215 -1.45 -5.84 -7.59
CA GLN A 215 -1.54 -6.09 -6.15
C GLN A 215 -0.58 -5.25 -5.29
N PHE A 216 0.03 -4.20 -5.86
CA PHE A 216 0.76 -3.22 -5.06
C PHE A 216 -0.18 -2.39 -4.17
N LEU A 217 -1.48 -2.35 -4.50
CA LEU A 217 -2.53 -1.71 -3.73
C LEU A 217 -3.21 -2.70 -2.76
N PRO A 218 -3.52 -2.28 -1.52
CA PRO A 218 -4.08 -3.14 -0.48
C PRO A 218 -5.36 -3.90 -0.85
N ASP A 219 -6.32 -3.21 -1.46
CA ASP A 219 -7.60 -3.76 -1.92
C ASP A 219 -7.42 -4.73 -3.09
N ASN A 220 -6.49 -4.43 -4.02
CA ASN A 220 -6.16 -5.33 -5.11
C ASN A 220 -5.58 -6.66 -4.61
N LEU A 221 -4.73 -6.64 -3.57
CA LEU A 221 -4.28 -7.88 -2.93
C LEU A 221 -5.44 -8.62 -2.25
N MET A 222 -6.30 -7.90 -1.52
CA MET A 222 -7.49 -8.46 -0.88
C MET A 222 -8.40 -9.17 -1.89
N ILE A 223 -8.76 -8.49 -2.98
CA ILE A 223 -9.58 -9.03 -4.08
C ILE A 223 -8.88 -10.23 -4.74
N SER A 224 -7.55 -10.16 -4.91
CA SER A 224 -6.79 -11.26 -5.49
C SER A 224 -6.86 -12.53 -4.66
N LEU A 225 -6.85 -12.42 -3.33
CA LEU A 225 -6.97 -13.56 -2.43
C LEU A 225 -8.41 -14.10 -2.41
N ASP A 226 -9.42 -13.21 -2.43
CA ASP A 226 -10.84 -13.61 -2.48
C ASP A 226 -11.20 -14.33 -3.78
N SER A 227 -10.61 -13.90 -4.90
CA SER A 227 -10.95 -14.39 -6.25
C SER A 227 -10.03 -15.50 -6.77
N SER A 228 -9.10 -15.98 -5.94
CA SER A 228 -8.17 -17.06 -6.26
C SER A 228 -8.90 -18.36 -6.57
N ASP A 229 -8.44 -19.09 -7.59
CA ASP A 229 -9.02 -20.39 -7.97
C ASP A 229 -8.67 -21.48 -6.94
N TYR A 230 -7.57 -21.28 -6.20
CA TYR A 230 -7.19 -22.11 -5.05
C TYR A 230 -7.60 -21.42 -3.76
N PRO A 231 -8.20 -22.14 -2.78
CA PRO A 231 -8.55 -21.55 -1.49
C PRO A 231 -7.33 -20.93 -0.79
N MET A 232 -7.36 -19.59 -0.69
CA MET A 232 -6.35 -18.83 0.04
C MET A 232 -6.82 -18.43 1.43
N LEU A 233 -8.14 -18.49 1.68
CA LEU A 233 -8.80 -17.87 2.82
C LEU A 233 -9.74 -18.87 3.51
N LEU A 234 -9.75 -18.83 4.83
CA LEU A 234 -10.73 -19.53 5.68
C LEU A 234 -11.97 -18.67 5.93
N SER A 235 -11.77 -17.37 6.09
CA SER A 235 -12.85 -16.40 6.29
C SER A 235 -12.41 -14.99 5.89
N SER A 236 -13.39 -14.14 5.56
CA SER A 236 -13.20 -12.72 5.34
C SER A 236 -14.26 -11.97 6.14
N GLN A 237 -13.83 -11.00 6.96
CA GLN A 237 -14.71 -10.23 7.83
C GLN A 237 -14.35 -8.75 7.78
N ASN A 238 -15.34 -7.91 7.51
CA ASN A 238 -15.21 -6.49 7.75
C ASN A 238 -15.32 -6.22 9.26
N LEU A 239 -14.23 -5.76 9.87
CA LEU A 239 -14.13 -5.51 11.32
C LEU A 239 -14.75 -4.16 11.71
N TYR A 240 -14.70 -3.20 10.79
CA TYR A 240 -15.24 -1.86 10.99
C TYR A 240 -15.66 -1.26 9.64
N PRO A 241 -16.96 -1.29 9.30
CA PRO A 241 -17.48 -0.61 8.13
C PRO A 241 -17.49 0.90 8.40
N VAL A 242 -16.99 1.68 7.45
CA VAL A 242 -17.02 3.14 7.51
C VAL A 242 -18.05 3.66 6.54
N THR A 243 -18.76 4.72 6.93
CA THR A 243 -19.59 5.52 6.04
C THR A 243 -18.69 6.50 5.29
N ASP A 244 -18.69 6.37 3.97
CA ASP A 244 -18.04 7.32 3.07
C ASP A 244 -18.74 8.68 3.17
N ASP A 245 -18.01 9.74 3.54
CA ASP A 245 -18.52 11.11 3.70
C ASP A 245 -17.77 12.09 2.77
N HIS A 246 -17.37 11.63 1.58
CA HIS A 246 -16.67 12.46 0.61
C HIS A 246 -17.64 13.21 -0.33
N ASP A 247 -18.39 14.18 0.21
CA ASP A 247 -19.43 14.88 -0.55
C ASP A 247 -19.03 16.27 -1.11
N LYS A 248 -17.76 16.69 -1.01
CA LYS A 248 -17.34 18.02 -1.48
C LYS A 248 -16.07 18.02 -2.32
N LYS A 249 -16.25 18.07 -3.64
CA LYS A 249 -15.15 18.34 -4.58
C LYS A 249 -14.61 19.76 -4.37
N PRO A 250 -13.30 19.94 -4.14
CA PRO A 250 -12.72 21.27 -4.02
C PRO A 250 -12.75 22.01 -5.37
N PHE A 251 -13.06 23.30 -5.32
CA PHE A 251 -12.98 24.18 -6.49
C PHE A 251 -11.53 24.54 -6.85
N PHE A 252 -10.64 24.59 -5.85
CA PHE A 252 -9.23 24.98 -6.01
C PHE A 252 -8.36 23.82 -6.50
N THR A 253 -8.50 23.47 -7.78
CA THR A 253 -7.70 22.43 -8.44
C THR A 253 -6.69 23.06 -9.42
N PRO A 254 -5.58 22.37 -9.74
CA PRO A 254 -4.63 22.88 -10.73
C PRO A 254 -5.27 23.21 -12.07
N PHE A 255 -6.18 22.36 -12.55
CA PHE A 255 -6.86 22.59 -13.83
C PHE A 255 -7.66 23.89 -13.81
N VAL A 256 -8.44 24.15 -12.75
CA VAL A 256 -9.23 25.38 -12.61
C VAL A 256 -8.32 26.60 -12.51
N VAL A 257 -7.28 26.53 -11.66
CA VAL A 257 -6.34 27.65 -11.46
C VAL A 257 -5.58 27.99 -12.74
N PHE A 258 -5.03 26.99 -13.43
CA PHE A 258 -4.30 27.23 -14.69
C PHE A 258 -5.22 27.65 -15.82
N SER A 259 -6.48 27.19 -15.86
CA SER A 259 -7.46 27.65 -16.85
C SER A 259 -7.83 29.13 -16.63
N ILE A 260 -8.11 29.53 -15.39
CA ILE A 260 -8.39 30.92 -15.05
C ILE A 260 -7.18 31.81 -15.36
N LEU A 261 -5.97 31.37 -14.99
CA LEU A 261 -4.74 32.09 -15.29
C LEU A 261 -4.52 32.23 -16.80
N ALA A 262 -4.73 31.15 -17.58
CA ALA A 262 -4.60 31.18 -19.02
C ALA A 262 -5.61 32.16 -19.66
N ILE A 263 -6.88 32.13 -19.26
CA ILE A 263 -7.90 33.08 -19.72
C ILE A 263 -7.50 34.51 -19.35
N PHE A 264 -7.03 34.75 -18.13
CA PHE A 264 -6.58 36.06 -17.68
C PHE A 264 -5.42 36.60 -18.54
N ILE A 265 -4.40 35.78 -18.82
CA ILE A 265 -3.27 36.14 -19.69
C ILE A 265 -3.76 36.46 -21.11
N VAL A 266 -4.64 35.65 -21.67
CA VAL A 266 -5.23 35.87 -23.00
C VAL A 266 -6.00 37.19 -23.05
N LEU A 267 -6.81 37.49 -22.03
CA LEU A 267 -7.56 38.75 -21.95
C LEU A 267 -6.62 39.97 -21.85
N LEU A 268 -5.56 39.89 -21.05
CA LEU A 268 -4.54 40.95 -20.99
C LEU A 268 -3.82 41.14 -22.33
N GLY A 269 -3.66 40.08 -23.13
CA GLY A 269 -3.05 40.14 -24.46
C GLY A 269 -3.77 41.09 -25.43
N TYR A 270 -5.08 41.29 -25.26
CA TYR A 270 -5.85 42.26 -26.07
C TYR A 270 -5.65 43.72 -25.64
N VAL A 271 -5.09 43.97 -24.46
CA VAL A 271 -4.85 45.32 -23.93
C VAL A 271 -3.51 45.84 -24.44
N LYS A 272 -3.56 46.86 -25.33
CA LYS A 272 -2.36 47.46 -25.97
C LYS A 272 -1.62 48.50 -25.11
N ASN A 273 -1.90 48.58 -23.82
CA ASN A 273 -1.22 49.51 -22.91
C ASN A 273 0.25 49.09 -22.73
N LYS A 274 1.19 50.05 -22.81
CA LYS A 274 2.63 49.81 -22.60
C LYS A 274 2.92 49.11 -21.27
N PHE A 275 2.19 49.44 -20.20
CA PHE A 275 2.34 48.79 -18.90
C PHE A 275 1.95 47.30 -18.95
N THR A 276 0.80 46.98 -19.55
CA THR A 276 0.31 45.61 -19.69
C THR A 276 1.24 44.76 -20.56
N GLN A 277 1.75 45.32 -21.66
CA GLN A 277 2.70 44.63 -22.53
C GLN A 277 4.05 44.37 -21.84
N ALA A 278 4.55 45.34 -21.07
CA ALA A 278 5.75 45.14 -20.25
C ALA A 278 5.55 44.07 -19.16
N PHE A 279 4.37 44.03 -18.52
CA PHE A 279 4.02 42.99 -17.57
C PHE A 279 3.99 41.59 -18.21
N LEU A 280 3.33 41.45 -19.37
CA LEU A 280 3.25 40.16 -20.09
C LEU A 280 4.65 39.66 -20.51
N GLN A 281 5.51 40.56 -21.01
CA GLN A 281 6.90 40.21 -21.34
C GLN A 281 7.70 39.75 -20.10
N GLY A 282 7.53 40.44 -18.98
CA GLY A 282 8.15 40.05 -17.71
C GLY A 282 7.63 38.71 -17.19
N PHE A 283 6.32 38.47 -17.29
CA PHE A 283 5.69 37.20 -16.94
C PHE A 283 6.21 36.06 -17.81
N ASP A 284 6.23 36.22 -19.13
CA ASP A 284 6.75 35.21 -20.06
C ASP A 284 8.21 34.88 -19.76
N GLY A 285 9.05 35.91 -19.58
CA GLY A 285 10.46 35.74 -19.20
C GLY A 285 10.62 34.96 -17.90
N MET A 286 9.85 35.32 -16.86
CA MET A 286 9.87 34.62 -15.58
C MET A 286 9.37 33.16 -15.71
N PHE A 287 8.29 32.94 -16.46
CA PHE A 287 7.69 31.63 -16.66
C PHE A 287 8.67 30.67 -17.35
N PHE A 288 9.28 31.09 -18.47
CA PHE A 288 10.27 30.27 -19.16
C PHE A 288 11.55 30.07 -18.34
N PHE A 289 11.96 31.07 -17.55
CA PHE A 289 13.07 30.92 -16.62
C PHE A 289 12.78 29.85 -15.56
N LEU A 290 11.63 29.91 -14.90
CA LEU A 290 11.22 28.92 -13.90
C LEU A 290 11.05 27.52 -14.50
N ALA A 291 10.45 27.41 -15.68
CA ALA A 291 10.33 26.16 -16.41
C ALA A 291 11.72 25.58 -16.77
N GLY A 292 12.66 26.43 -17.19
CA GLY A 292 14.05 26.04 -17.45
C GLY A 292 14.77 25.54 -16.20
N VAL A 293 14.63 26.25 -15.08
CA VAL A 293 15.18 25.84 -13.77
C VAL A 293 14.58 24.51 -13.33
N LEU A 294 13.26 24.33 -13.42
CA LEU A 294 12.59 23.08 -13.10
C LEU A 294 13.09 21.93 -13.99
N GLY A 295 13.28 22.18 -15.29
CA GLY A 295 13.85 21.21 -16.22
C GLY A 295 15.27 20.78 -15.82
N ILE A 296 16.13 21.73 -15.40
CA ILE A 296 17.47 21.43 -14.90
C ILE A 296 17.41 20.60 -13.62
N ILE A 297 16.52 20.94 -12.69
CA ILE A 297 16.33 20.17 -11.44
C ILE A 297 15.92 18.73 -11.74
N ILE A 298 14.94 18.53 -12.64
CA ILE A 298 14.48 17.20 -13.04
C ILE A 298 15.62 16.42 -13.72
N LEU A 299 16.36 17.05 -14.64
CA LEU A 299 17.50 16.41 -15.30
C LEU A 299 18.59 16.01 -14.31
N PHE A 300 18.97 16.91 -13.40
CA PHE A 300 19.94 16.62 -12.36
C PHE A 300 19.47 15.45 -11.50
N TYR A 301 18.20 15.46 -11.08
CA TYR A 301 17.64 14.39 -10.27
C TYR A 301 17.65 13.04 -10.99
N VAL A 302 17.26 12.99 -12.26
CA VAL A 302 17.28 11.77 -13.08
C VAL A 302 18.71 11.23 -13.26
N VAL A 303 19.68 12.11 -13.53
CA VAL A 303 21.09 11.71 -13.72
C VAL A 303 21.72 11.24 -12.41
N TRP A 304 21.56 12.02 -11.34
CA TRP A 304 22.06 11.68 -10.01
C TRP A 304 21.47 10.36 -9.50
N TYR A 305 20.17 10.13 -9.72
CA TYR A 305 19.50 8.90 -9.32
C TYR A 305 20.03 7.67 -10.06
N ARG A 306 20.20 7.76 -11.40
CA ARG A 306 20.79 6.67 -12.21
C ARG A 306 22.21 6.33 -11.77
N ALA A 307 22.96 7.29 -11.24
CA ALA A 307 24.31 7.05 -10.74
C ALA A 307 24.34 6.27 -9.41
N GLN A 308 23.26 6.32 -8.62
CA GLN A 308 23.18 5.65 -7.30
C GLN A 308 22.46 4.29 -7.33
N HIS A 309 21.68 4.00 -8.37
CA HIS A 309 20.89 2.78 -8.47
C HIS A 309 21.28 2.02 -9.75
N ASP A 310 21.90 0.85 -9.58
CA ASP A 310 22.20 -0.10 -10.65
C ASP A 310 20.91 -0.44 -11.43
N GLN A 311 21.04 -0.70 -12.74
CA GLN A 311 20.05 -0.50 -13.83
C GLN A 311 18.63 -1.09 -13.70
N LYS A 312 18.24 -1.72 -12.59
CA LYS A 312 17.04 -2.57 -12.53
C LYS A 312 15.86 -2.04 -11.72
N GLN A 313 15.94 -0.92 -11.02
CA GLN A 313 14.76 -0.38 -10.34
C GLN A 313 14.67 1.12 -10.53
N PHE A 314 13.73 1.51 -11.39
CA PHE A 314 13.30 2.88 -11.54
C PHE A 314 12.03 2.99 -10.72
N GLN A 315 12.04 3.80 -9.67
CA GLN A 315 10.98 4.74 -9.28
C GLN A 315 11.03 5.06 -7.77
N TYR A 316 10.89 6.34 -7.44
CA TYR A 316 10.58 6.81 -6.09
C TYR A 316 9.64 8.02 -6.22
N PHE A 317 8.71 8.14 -5.26
CA PHE A 317 7.93 9.31 -4.81
C PHE A 317 6.40 9.16 -4.80
N VAL A 318 5.88 8.74 -3.64
CA VAL A 318 4.63 9.26 -3.05
C VAL A 318 4.92 10.32 -1.98
N GLY A 319 6.19 10.51 -1.62
CA GLY A 319 6.57 11.34 -0.48
C GLY A 319 6.48 12.86 -0.67
N MET A 320 6.86 13.39 -1.83
CA MET A 320 7.03 14.84 -2.01
C MET A 320 5.74 15.66 -1.86
N ALA A 321 4.56 15.04 -1.88
CA ALA A 321 3.33 15.79 -1.74
C ALA A 321 2.75 15.84 -0.30
N ASN A 322 3.54 15.43 0.71
CA ASN A 322 3.24 15.68 2.14
C ASN A 322 3.86 16.97 2.69
N THR A 323 4.74 17.66 1.98
CA THR A 323 5.39 18.89 2.50
C THR A 323 4.50 20.13 2.51
N CYS A 324 3.20 19.98 2.22
CA CYS A 324 2.22 21.06 2.33
C CYS A 324 1.00 20.70 3.20
N HIS A 325 1.13 19.91 4.27
CA HIS A 325 0.22 20.01 5.42
C HIS A 325 0.95 19.55 6.68
N HIS A 326 1.18 20.50 7.60
CA HIS A 326 1.81 20.21 8.88
C HIS A 326 0.86 19.44 9.80
N GLY A 327 1.38 18.35 10.36
CA GLY A 327 1.14 17.91 11.73
C GLY A 327 -0.11 17.07 11.96
N VAL A 328 0.09 15.79 12.31
CA VAL A 328 -0.77 15.00 13.22
C VAL A 328 -0.08 13.65 13.51
N PHE A 329 0.46 13.57 14.73
CA PHE A 329 0.56 12.44 15.67
C PHE A 329 1.29 11.13 15.29
N TYR A 330 2.48 10.96 15.89
CA TYR A 330 2.80 9.82 16.77
C TYR A 330 3.46 10.38 18.04
N GLN A 331 2.72 10.38 19.15
CA GLN A 331 3.25 10.39 20.52
C GLN A 331 2.56 9.28 21.28
#